data_AF-X0UCE4-F1
#
_entry.id   AF-X0UCE4-F1
#
_cell.length_a   1.000
_cell.length_b   1.000
_cell.length_c   1.000
_cell.angle_alpha   90.00
_cell.angle_beta   90.00
_cell.angle_gamma   90.00
#
_symmetry.space_group_name_H-M   'P 1'
#
loop_
_entity.id
_entity.type
_entity.pdbx_description
1 polymer ?
#
loop_
_entity_poly.entity_id
_entity_poly.type
_entity_poly.pdbx_seq_one_letter_code
_entity_poly.pdbx_strand_id
1 'polypeptide(L)'
;MKHISITILAGLLLSAASLLAEDLTITSFSSNGELTWTFPTNGVSEYRIEWSSDLENGQWSDLENGMSGIVLTGATMTAEVPMFYRVKAIGASPTNMIYIPAGRFYMGNCMDPSEGNANELPVHRVYVNAFYMDRFSTTKKLWDDVYIWATNNGYTFTTPGAGDSPTNPVTTVNWYSCVKWANARSEMEGLTPCYYMNSETTQVYRTGEFSISNNCVIWDVDGYRLPTEAEWEKASRGGASGYRFSWADNTISHGRANYTSHAETSYDLSGGGHHPDY
;
A
#
# COMPACT_ATOMS: atom_id res chain seq x y z
N MET A 1 40.92 -8.59 34.78
CA MET A 1 39.52 -9.08 34.70
C MET A 1 38.60 -7.87 34.85
N LYS A 2 37.76 -7.47 33.89
CA LYS A 2 37.53 -7.90 32.51
C LYS A 2 37.33 -6.63 31.68
N HIS A 3 38.00 -6.54 30.53
CA HIS A 3 37.64 -5.62 29.46
C HIS A 3 36.24 -5.96 28.96
N ILE A 4 35.41 -4.94 28.71
CA ILE A 4 34.26 -5.06 27.83
C ILE A 4 34.39 -3.91 26.81
N SER A 5 35.04 -4.23 25.70
CA SER A 5 34.90 -3.46 24.46
C SER A 5 33.56 -3.84 23.85
N ILE A 6 32.65 -2.88 23.67
CA ILE A 6 31.46 -3.06 22.84
C ILE A 6 31.74 -2.35 21.53
N THR A 7 32.22 -3.11 20.55
CA THR A 7 32.24 -2.71 19.15
C THR A 7 30.83 -2.94 18.60
N ILE A 8 30.05 -1.87 18.39
CA ILE A 8 28.80 -1.97 17.63
C ILE A 8 29.17 -1.89 16.15
N LEU A 9 29.20 -3.05 15.50
CA LEU A 9 29.33 -3.17 14.06
C LEU A 9 27.92 -2.99 13.46
N ALA A 10 27.54 -1.77 13.09
CA ALA A 10 26.36 -1.53 12.29
C ALA A 10 26.70 -1.87 10.83
N GLY A 11 26.07 -2.93 10.31
CA GLY A 11 26.27 -3.41 8.95
C GLY A 11 25.85 -2.38 7.91
N LEU A 12 26.79 -2.01 7.06
CA LEU A 12 26.59 -1.22 5.86
C LEU A 12 25.97 -2.14 4.80
N LEU A 13 24.68 -1.97 4.51
CA LEU A 13 24.03 -2.54 3.33
C LEU A 13 24.09 -1.48 2.23
N LEU A 14 25.10 -1.60 1.35
CA LEU A 14 25.14 -0.87 0.09
C LEU A 14 24.09 -1.48 -0.86
N SER A 15 23.05 -0.70 -1.20
CA SER A 15 22.38 -0.85 -2.49
C SER A 15 22.71 0.36 -3.35
N ALA A 16 23.03 0.12 -4.62
CA ALA A 16 23.61 1.09 -5.52
C ALA A 16 22.66 2.25 -5.90
N ALA A 17 23.20 3.47 -5.74
CA ALA A 17 22.97 4.69 -6.50
C ALA A 17 21.52 5.22 -6.69
N SER A 18 21.19 6.26 -5.92
CA SER A 18 20.56 7.46 -6.48
C SER A 18 21.35 8.68 -6.00
N LEU A 19 21.74 9.56 -6.92
CA LEU A 19 22.74 10.61 -6.67
C LEU A 19 22.12 11.95 -6.22
N LEU A 20 20.89 11.99 -5.70
CA LEU A 20 20.20 13.25 -5.34
C LEU A 20 19.29 13.24 -4.09
N ALA A 21 19.50 12.34 -3.12
CA ALA A 21 18.97 12.53 -1.76
C ALA A 21 20.04 12.10 -0.76
N GLU A 22 20.32 12.91 0.27
CA GLU A 22 21.12 12.43 1.41
C GLU A 22 20.36 11.27 2.07
N ASP A 23 21.01 10.14 2.29
CA ASP A 23 20.37 8.99 2.93
C ASP A 23 20.00 9.32 4.38
N LEU A 24 18.82 8.89 4.81
CA LEU A 24 18.45 8.90 6.23
C LEU A 24 19.52 8.13 7.02
N THR A 25 20.10 8.78 8.02
CA THR A 25 21.19 8.19 8.82
C THR A 25 20.91 8.37 10.29
N ILE A 26 20.79 7.26 11.04
CA ILE A 26 20.74 7.31 12.50
C ILE A 26 22.13 7.74 13.01
N THR A 27 22.18 8.86 13.73
CA THR A 27 23.43 9.45 14.22
C THR A 27 23.72 9.11 15.67
N SER A 28 22.71 8.82 16.48
CA SER A 28 22.91 8.32 17.84
C SER A 28 21.69 7.59 18.40
N PHE A 29 21.96 6.71 19.37
CA PHE A 29 20.96 6.17 20.30
C PHE A 29 21.53 6.26 21.71
N SER A 30 20.89 7.03 22.59
CA SER A 30 21.39 7.25 23.95
C SER A 30 20.94 6.16 24.92
N SER A 31 21.65 6.02 26.04
CA SER A 31 21.26 5.14 27.15
C SER A 31 19.90 5.49 27.76
N ASN A 32 19.38 6.69 27.47
CA ASN A 32 18.09 7.19 27.95
C ASN A 32 16.97 6.96 26.92
N GLY A 33 17.23 6.23 25.82
CA GLY A 33 16.24 5.93 24.78
C GLY A 33 16.02 7.06 23.79
N GLU A 34 16.95 8.02 23.69
CA GLU A 34 16.86 9.11 22.72
C GLU A 34 17.49 8.69 21.39
N LEU A 35 16.69 8.70 20.33
CA LEU A 35 17.11 8.37 18.96
C LEU A 35 17.31 9.67 18.17
N THR A 36 18.50 9.89 17.62
CA THR A 36 18.80 11.05 16.76
C THR A 36 19.20 10.56 15.37
N TRP A 37 18.75 11.26 14.34
CA TRP A 37 19.09 10.97 12.96
C TRP A 37 19.26 12.25 12.14
N THR A 38 20.02 12.17 11.05
CA THR A 38 20.05 13.15 9.97
C THR A 38 19.17 12.68 8.84
N PHE A 39 18.58 13.63 8.12
CA PHE A 39 17.55 13.32 7.13
C PHE A 39 17.56 14.28 5.94
N PRO A 40 17.20 13.80 4.74
CA PRO A 40 16.94 14.68 3.60
C PRO A 40 15.62 15.41 3.85
N THR A 41 15.61 16.74 3.69
CA THR A 41 14.37 17.54 3.79
C THR A 41 13.52 17.49 2.51
N ASN A 42 14.09 17.05 1.40
CA ASN A 42 13.43 17.10 0.10
C ASN A 42 12.44 15.95 -0.05
N GLY A 43 11.17 16.29 -0.17
CA GLY A 43 10.13 15.32 -0.49
C GLY A 43 9.79 14.36 0.64
N VAL A 44 10.17 14.62 1.89
CA VAL A 44 9.72 13.86 3.08
C VAL A 44 8.65 14.67 3.81
N SER A 45 7.48 14.06 4.06
CA SER A 45 6.39 14.72 4.82
C SER A 45 6.31 14.30 6.28
N GLU A 46 6.85 13.14 6.62
CA GLU A 46 6.79 12.59 7.97
C GLU A 46 7.98 11.63 8.20
N TYR A 47 8.45 11.51 9.44
CA TYR A 47 9.31 10.41 9.85
C TYR A 47 8.56 9.57 10.87
N ARG A 48 8.56 8.24 10.69
CA ARG A 48 8.02 7.32 11.70
C ARG A 48 9.12 6.47 12.29
N ILE A 49 8.99 6.21 13.58
CA ILE A 49 9.80 5.22 14.27
C ILE A 49 8.99 3.93 14.32
N GLU A 50 9.52 2.90 13.68
CA GLU A 50 8.95 1.57 13.73
C GLU A 50 9.85 0.67 14.59
N TRP A 51 9.26 -0.32 15.24
CA TRP A 51 9.97 -1.29 16.06
C TRP A 51 9.68 -2.73 15.63
N SER A 52 10.59 -3.63 15.97
CA SER A 52 10.38 -5.08 15.84
C SER A 52 10.96 -5.81 17.07
N SER A 53 10.31 -6.89 17.51
CA SER A 53 10.88 -7.86 18.45
C SER A 53 11.74 -8.92 17.76
N ASP A 54 11.69 -8.97 16.42
CA ASP A 54 12.26 -10.04 15.60
C ASP A 54 12.66 -9.51 14.20
N LEU A 55 13.97 -9.42 13.95
CA LEU A 55 14.49 -9.00 12.65
C LEU A 55 14.34 -10.08 11.57
N GLU A 56 14.22 -11.37 11.93
CA GLU A 56 14.23 -12.47 10.97
C GLU A 56 12.95 -12.51 10.15
N ASN A 57 11.81 -12.13 10.76
CA ASN A 57 10.50 -12.18 10.12
C ASN A 57 10.01 -10.83 9.55
N GLY A 58 10.82 -9.77 9.66
CA GLY A 58 10.53 -8.47 9.05
C GLY A 58 9.22 -7.79 9.51
N GLN A 59 8.71 -8.16 10.68
CA GLN A 59 7.47 -7.60 11.23
C GLN A 59 7.78 -6.29 11.96
N TRP A 60 7.47 -5.15 11.34
CA TRP A 60 7.68 -3.83 11.93
C TRP A 60 6.34 -3.20 12.32
N SER A 61 6.27 -2.58 13.50
CA SER A 61 5.08 -1.90 14.03
C SER A 61 5.40 -0.45 14.41
N ASP A 62 4.46 0.46 14.28
CA ASP A 62 4.63 1.85 14.73
C ASP A 62 4.90 1.90 16.26
N LEU A 63 5.91 2.68 16.67
CA LEU A 63 6.32 2.80 18.07
C LEU A 63 5.23 3.35 18.99
N GLU A 64 4.31 4.15 18.46
CA GLU A 64 3.15 4.67 19.20
C GLU A 64 2.29 3.54 19.82
N ASN A 65 2.33 2.33 19.25
CA ASN A 65 1.61 1.16 19.75
C ASN A 65 2.50 0.19 20.57
N GLY A 66 3.79 0.46 20.74
CA GLY A 66 4.78 -0.46 21.33
C GLY A 66 5.10 -0.23 22.81
N MET A 67 4.68 0.88 23.40
CA MET A 67 4.95 1.18 24.82
C MET A 67 3.94 0.47 25.73
N SER A 68 4.24 -0.76 26.13
CA SER A 68 3.45 -1.51 27.11
C SER A 68 4.34 -2.09 28.23
N GLY A 69 3.74 -2.46 29.37
CA GLY A 69 4.46 -3.20 30.44
C GLY A 69 5.25 -2.35 31.44
N ILE A 70 4.85 -1.10 31.71
CA ILE A 70 5.47 -0.30 32.79
C ILE A 70 5.09 -0.90 34.15
N VAL A 71 6.08 -1.48 34.84
CA VAL A 71 5.93 -2.01 36.20
C VAL A 71 6.65 -1.10 37.18
N LEU A 72 5.92 -0.66 38.21
CA LEU A 72 6.41 0.16 39.31
C LEU A 72 6.65 -0.74 40.52
N THR A 73 7.91 -0.87 40.95
CA THR A 73 8.24 -1.58 42.19
C THR A 73 9.22 -0.76 43.02
N GLY A 74 8.75 -0.16 44.11
CA GLY A 74 9.57 0.72 44.94
C GLY A 74 10.04 1.97 44.18
N ALA A 75 11.36 2.23 44.17
CA ALA A 75 11.97 3.39 43.51
C ALA A 75 12.41 3.10 42.05
N THR A 76 12.06 1.93 41.51
CA THR A 76 12.51 1.50 40.17
C THR A 76 11.32 1.35 39.23
N MET A 77 11.45 1.96 38.06
CA MET A 77 10.55 1.76 36.92
C MET A 77 11.23 0.79 35.95
N THR A 78 10.53 -0.27 35.57
CA THR A 78 10.96 -1.23 34.55
C THR A 78 9.92 -1.25 33.43
N ALA A 79 10.38 -1.19 32.19
CA ALA A 79 9.55 -1.32 31.00
C ALA A 79 10.18 -2.34 30.06
N GLU A 80 9.35 -3.13 29.37
CA GLU A 80 9.82 -3.90 28.23
C GLU A 80 9.95 -2.95 27.05
N VAL A 81 11.19 -2.69 26.65
CA VAL A 81 11.49 -1.88 25.46
C VAL A 81 11.71 -2.84 24.29
N PRO A 82 11.04 -2.63 23.15
CA PRO A 82 11.26 -3.48 21.99
C PRO A 82 12.72 -3.46 21.51
N MET A 83 13.17 -4.58 20.93
CA MET A 83 14.61 -4.87 20.75
C MET A 83 15.24 -4.24 19.50
N PHE A 84 14.44 -3.82 18.51
CA PHE A 84 14.93 -3.22 17.27
C PHE A 84 14.09 -2.02 16.87
N TYR A 85 14.73 -0.96 16.37
CA TYR A 85 14.09 0.26 15.87
C TYR A 85 14.62 0.62 14.50
N ARG A 86 13.77 1.22 13.66
CA ARG A 86 14.18 1.92 12.45
C ARG A 86 13.43 3.24 12.33
N VAL A 87 14.07 4.23 11.72
CA VAL A 87 13.40 5.47 11.31
C VAL A 87 13.08 5.34 9.83
N LYS A 88 11.80 5.46 9.48
CA LYS A 88 11.33 5.45 8.11
C LYS A 88 11.01 6.87 7.68
N ALA A 89 11.72 7.38 6.67
CA ALA A 89 11.32 8.58 5.96
C ALA A 89 10.07 8.25 5.14
N ILE A 90 8.98 8.95 5.42
CA ILE A 90 7.76 8.85 4.64
C ILE A 90 7.77 10.03 3.68
N GLY A 91 7.89 9.71 2.38
CA GLY A 91 7.81 10.71 1.32
C GLY A 91 6.59 11.61 1.47
N ALA A 92 6.56 12.76 0.81
CA ALA A 92 5.37 13.58 0.67
C ALA A 92 4.21 12.64 0.32
N SER A 93 3.20 12.57 1.19
CA SER A 93 2.07 11.66 0.96
C SER A 93 1.62 11.83 -0.49
N PRO A 94 1.66 10.77 -1.31
CA PRO A 94 1.37 10.93 -2.73
C PRO A 94 0.02 11.62 -2.86
N THR A 95 -0.01 12.68 -3.68
CA THR A 95 -1.20 13.55 -3.76
C THR A 95 -2.41 12.70 -4.13
N ASN A 96 -3.49 12.78 -3.34
CA ASN A 96 -4.72 11.98 -3.47
C ASN A 96 -4.63 10.48 -3.12
N MET A 97 -3.53 10.02 -2.52
CA MET A 97 -3.45 8.68 -1.94
C MET A 97 -3.65 8.69 -0.42
N ILE A 98 -4.16 7.57 0.10
CA ILE A 98 -4.38 7.32 1.52
C ILE A 98 -3.39 6.27 2.00
N TYR A 99 -2.77 6.53 3.15
CA TYR A 99 -1.92 5.57 3.85
C TYR A 99 -2.76 4.46 4.47
N ILE A 100 -2.44 3.21 4.15
CA ILE A 100 -3.02 2.01 4.75
C ILE A 100 -1.95 1.36 5.65
N PRO A 101 -2.17 1.26 6.98
CA PRO A 101 -1.15 0.76 7.91
C PRO A 101 -0.85 -0.73 7.69
N ALA A 102 0.37 -1.13 8.02
CA ALA A 102 0.76 -2.54 8.05
C ALA A 102 -0.09 -3.31 9.08
N GLY A 103 -0.27 -4.61 8.86
CA GLY A 103 -0.94 -5.46 9.85
C GLY A 103 -1.80 -6.56 9.26
N ARG A 104 -2.30 -7.41 10.16
CA ARG A 104 -3.17 -8.54 9.84
C ARG A 104 -4.63 -8.12 9.75
N PHE A 105 -5.35 -8.68 8.79
CA PHE A 105 -6.80 -8.57 8.69
C PHE A 105 -7.42 -9.92 8.32
N TYR A 106 -8.74 -10.05 8.49
CA TYR A 106 -9.49 -11.20 8.02
C TYR A 106 -9.94 -10.97 6.58
N MET A 107 -9.48 -11.83 5.68
CA MET A 107 -9.81 -11.84 4.25
C MET A 107 -10.87 -12.91 3.95
N GLY A 108 -11.79 -12.63 3.03
CA GLY A 108 -12.86 -13.53 2.59
C GLY A 108 -14.25 -13.21 3.16
N ASN A 109 -15.28 -13.87 2.64
CA ASN A 109 -16.66 -13.64 3.04
C ASN A 109 -16.92 -14.08 4.50
N CYS A 110 -17.27 -13.12 5.36
CA CYS A 110 -17.58 -13.34 6.78
C CYS A 110 -19.08 -13.42 7.09
N MET A 111 -19.93 -13.50 6.06
CA MET A 111 -21.39 -13.67 6.17
C MET A 111 -21.78 -15.16 6.08
N ASP A 112 -23.07 -15.43 5.88
CA ASP A 112 -23.54 -16.79 5.65
C ASP A 112 -22.74 -17.42 4.48
N PRO A 113 -22.16 -18.62 4.64
CA PRO A 113 -21.37 -19.28 3.59
C PRO A 113 -22.14 -19.58 2.31
N SER A 114 -23.48 -19.57 2.34
CA SER A 114 -24.32 -19.67 1.14
C SER A 114 -24.44 -18.36 0.37
N GLU A 115 -23.99 -17.24 0.95
CA GLU A 115 -23.84 -15.97 0.26
C GLU A 115 -22.45 -15.87 -0.37
N GLY A 116 -22.37 -15.38 -1.60
CA GLY A 116 -21.09 -15.27 -2.32
C GLY A 116 -20.62 -16.59 -2.93
N ASN A 117 -19.40 -16.58 -3.45
CA ASN A 117 -18.81 -17.71 -4.17
C ASN A 117 -17.87 -18.54 -3.29
N ALA A 118 -17.66 -19.81 -3.68
CA ALA A 118 -16.81 -20.73 -2.93
C ALA A 118 -15.33 -20.26 -2.82
N ASN A 119 -14.85 -19.44 -3.74
CA ASN A 119 -13.50 -18.87 -3.71
C ASN A 119 -13.36 -17.66 -2.76
N GLU A 120 -14.46 -17.18 -2.16
CA GLU A 120 -14.44 -16.15 -1.13
C GLU A 120 -14.28 -16.77 0.28
N LEU A 121 -14.23 -18.10 0.38
CA LEU A 121 -14.17 -18.87 1.62
C LEU A 121 -12.91 -19.77 1.65
N PRO A 122 -12.44 -20.18 2.86
CA PRO A 122 -12.86 -19.70 4.17
C PRO A 122 -12.25 -18.34 4.51
N VAL A 123 -12.84 -17.66 5.50
CA VAL A 123 -12.20 -16.51 6.13
C VAL A 123 -10.86 -16.93 6.73
N HIS A 124 -9.80 -16.19 6.41
CA HIS A 124 -8.44 -16.47 6.91
C HIS A 124 -7.68 -15.17 7.18
N ARG A 125 -6.60 -15.25 7.96
CA ARG A 125 -5.80 -14.07 8.33
C ARG A 125 -4.68 -13.85 7.30
N VAL A 126 -4.61 -12.65 6.75
CA VAL A 126 -3.54 -12.22 5.85
C VAL A 126 -2.80 -11.05 6.47
N TYR A 127 -1.46 -11.08 6.43
CA TYR A 127 -0.62 -9.94 6.77
C TYR A 127 -0.31 -9.16 5.50
N VAL A 128 -0.50 -7.84 5.55
CA VAL A 128 -0.15 -6.92 4.46
C VAL A 128 0.73 -5.82 5.04
N ASN A 129 1.82 -5.49 4.35
CA ASN A 129 2.69 -4.35 4.68
C ASN A 129 1.91 -3.02 4.61
N ALA A 130 2.52 -1.94 5.08
CA ALA A 130 1.97 -0.62 4.87
C ALA A 130 2.12 -0.20 3.40
N PHE A 131 1.11 0.46 2.84
CA PHE A 131 1.14 0.96 1.47
C PHE A 131 0.25 2.20 1.33
N TYR A 132 0.39 2.90 0.21
CA TYR A 132 -0.52 3.97 -0.20
C TYR A 132 -1.45 3.47 -1.31
N MET A 133 -2.70 3.92 -1.30
CA MET A 133 -3.68 3.62 -2.35
C MET A 133 -4.41 4.89 -2.76
N ASP A 134 -4.67 5.07 -4.06
CA ASP A 134 -5.49 6.19 -4.55
C ASP A 134 -6.84 6.19 -3.85
N ARG A 135 -7.26 7.36 -3.35
CA ARG A 135 -8.53 7.53 -2.63
C ARG A 135 -9.75 7.20 -3.50
N PHE A 136 -9.61 7.39 -4.81
CA PHE A 136 -10.65 7.18 -5.81
C PHE A 136 -10.08 6.35 -6.96
N SER A 137 -10.94 5.69 -7.73
CA SER A 137 -10.52 5.10 -9.01
C SER A 137 -9.88 6.16 -9.91
N THR A 138 -8.86 5.76 -10.69
CA THR A 138 -8.19 6.64 -11.64
C THR A 138 -9.20 7.33 -12.55
N THR A 139 -9.23 8.67 -12.51
CA THR A 139 -10.14 9.46 -13.34
C THR A 139 -9.71 9.42 -14.80
N LYS A 140 -10.66 9.63 -15.72
CA LYS A 140 -10.37 9.70 -17.15
C LYS A 140 -9.34 10.79 -17.45
N LYS A 141 -9.40 11.94 -16.78
CA LYS A 141 -8.40 13.00 -16.93
C LYS A 141 -7.00 12.54 -16.56
N LEU A 142 -6.82 11.94 -15.37
CA LEU A 142 -5.51 11.49 -14.93
C LEU A 142 -4.97 10.41 -15.87
N TRP A 143 -5.85 9.50 -16.29
CA TRP A 143 -5.50 8.48 -17.27
C TRP A 143 -4.95 9.08 -18.56
N ASP A 144 -5.64 10.08 -19.12
CA ASP A 144 -5.26 10.73 -20.38
C ASP A 144 -3.95 11.49 -20.29
N ASP A 145 -3.72 12.24 -19.19
CA ASP A 145 -2.49 12.99 -18.99
C ASP A 145 -1.27 12.05 -19.03
N VAL A 146 -1.34 10.92 -18.31
CA VAL A 146 -0.28 9.90 -18.29
C VAL A 146 -0.23 9.14 -19.62
N TYR A 147 -1.36 8.80 -20.23
CA TYR A 147 -1.40 8.10 -21.53
C TYR A 147 -0.71 8.90 -22.64
N ILE A 148 -0.94 10.21 -22.70
CA ILE A 148 -0.30 11.12 -23.66
C ILE A 148 1.21 11.16 -23.41
N TRP A 149 1.64 11.30 -22.16
CA TRP A 149 3.06 11.22 -21.82
C TRP A 149 3.65 9.86 -22.23
N ALA A 150 2.97 8.77 -21.89
CA ALA A 150 3.43 7.41 -22.09
C ALA A 150 3.65 7.09 -23.58
N THR A 151 2.68 7.46 -24.43
CA THR A 151 2.76 7.23 -25.88
C THR A 151 3.87 8.05 -26.56
N ASN A 152 4.22 9.21 -26.02
CA ASN A 152 5.40 9.97 -26.45
C ASN A 152 6.73 9.40 -25.90
N ASN A 153 6.66 8.50 -24.91
CA ASN A 153 7.81 7.89 -24.23
C ASN A 153 7.88 6.36 -24.43
N GLY A 154 7.39 5.88 -25.58
CA GLY A 154 7.61 4.50 -26.04
C GLY A 154 6.69 3.44 -25.43
N TYR A 155 5.63 3.84 -24.71
CA TYR A 155 4.58 2.91 -24.30
C TYR A 155 3.54 2.70 -25.40
N THR A 156 3.02 1.49 -25.51
CA THR A 156 1.90 1.18 -26.40
C THR A 156 0.71 0.62 -25.63
N PHE A 157 -0.48 0.99 -26.06
CA PHE A 157 -1.76 0.61 -25.45
C PHE A 157 -2.73 0.15 -26.53
N THR A 158 -3.63 -0.75 -26.17
CA THR A 158 -4.63 -1.31 -27.10
C THR A 158 -5.81 -0.37 -27.30
N THR A 159 -6.10 0.46 -26.29
CA THR A 159 -7.17 1.44 -26.28
C THR A 159 -6.75 2.65 -25.43
N PRO A 160 -7.16 3.87 -25.80
CA PRO A 160 -6.94 5.06 -24.97
C PRO A 160 -7.80 5.08 -23.70
N GLY A 161 -8.69 4.10 -23.50
CA GLY A 161 -9.69 4.11 -22.43
C GLY A 161 -10.85 5.06 -22.73
N ALA A 162 -11.96 4.86 -22.03
CA ALA A 162 -13.19 5.65 -22.16
C ALA A 162 -13.59 6.25 -20.81
N GLY A 163 -14.53 7.20 -20.82
CA GLY A 163 -15.10 7.80 -19.61
C GLY A 163 -16.10 8.88 -19.99
N ASP A 164 -17.21 8.96 -19.26
CA ASP A 164 -18.31 9.89 -19.58
C ASP A 164 -17.95 11.35 -19.31
N SER A 165 -17.02 11.60 -18.38
CA SER A 165 -16.44 12.91 -18.13
C SER A 165 -14.99 12.78 -17.64
N PRO A 166 -14.20 13.87 -17.67
CA PRO A 166 -12.82 13.88 -17.18
C PRO A 166 -12.69 13.48 -15.70
N THR A 167 -13.74 13.65 -14.89
CA THR A 167 -13.75 13.33 -13.45
C THR A 167 -14.30 11.95 -13.13
N ASN A 168 -14.95 11.27 -14.09
CA ASN A 168 -15.39 9.89 -13.89
C ASN A 168 -14.20 8.91 -13.97
N PRO A 169 -14.32 7.71 -13.39
CA PRO A 169 -13.32 6.66 -13.57
C PRO A 169 -13.09 6.34 -15.05
N VAL A 170 -11.84 6.09 -15.42
CA VAL A 170 -11.55 5.50 -16.74
C VAL A 170 -12.14 4.09 -16.81
N THR A 171 -12.74 3.77 -17.96
CA THR A 171 -13.32 2.46 -18.28
C THR A 171 -12.76 1.94 -19.60
N THR A 172 -13.16 0.73 -19.99
CA THR A 172 -12.74 0.12 -21.28
C THR A 172 -11.22 0.03 -21.40
N VAL A 173 -10.56 -0.35 -20.30
CA VAL A 173 -9.12 -0.63 -20.22
C VAL A 173 -8.91 -2.05 -19.76
N ASN A 174 -7.89 -2.72 -20.29
CA ASN A 174 -7.52 -4.07 -19.89
C ASN A 174 -6.35 -4.05 -18.89
N TRP A 175 -6.09 -5.21 -18.28
CA TRP A 175 -5.04 -5.36 -17.27
C TRP A 175 -3.65 -4.94 -17.80
N TYR A 176 -3.30 -5.33 -19.03
CA TYR A 176 -2.01 -4.99 -19.64
C TYR A 176 -1.82 -3.49 -19.79
N SER A 177 -2.88 -2.77 -20.20
CA SER A 177 -2.87 -1.32 -20.26
C SER A 177 -2.71 -0.71 -18.87
N CYS A 178 -3.36 -1.26 -17.84
CA CYS A 178 -3.26 -0.73 -16.48
C CYS A 178 -1.85 -0.86 -15.88
N VAL A 179 -1.17 -2.00 -16.05
CA VAL A 179 0.21 -2.16 -15.54
C VAL A 179 1.23 -1.31 -16.29
N LYS A 180 1.08 -1.18 -17.61
CA LYS A 180 1.89 -0.26 -18.42
C LYS A 180 1.65 1.20 -18.04
N TRP A 181 0.39 1.57 -17.79
CA TRP A 181 0.02 2.90 -17.33
C TRP A 181 0.60 3.21 -15.95
N ALA A 182 0.60 2.24 -15.03
CA ALA A 182 1.22 2.39 -13.71
C ALA A 182 2.73 2.64 -13.83
N ASN A 183 3.44 1.84 -14.63
CA ASN A 183 4.86 2.10 -14.95
C ASN A 183 5.07 3.48 -15.57
N ALA A 184 4.24 3.88 -16.52
CA ALA A 184 4.36 5.17 -17.18
C ALA A 184 4.14 6.33 -16.21
N ARG A 185 3.17 6.22 -15.29
CA ARG A 185 2.96 7.21 -14.22
C ARG A 185 4.17 7.28 -13.31
N SER A 186 4.76 6.14 -12.92
CA SER A 186 5.98 6.11 -12.11
C SER A 186 7.07 6.93 -12.78
N GLU A 187 7.37 6.65 -14.05
CA GLU A 187 8.46 7.34 -14.75
C GLU A 187 8.16 8.80 -15.07
N MET A 188 6.90 9.13 -15.36
CA MET A 188 6.45 10.52 -15.54
C MET A 188 6.71 11.36 -14.28
N GLU A 189 6.64 10.74 -13.10
CA GLU A 189 6.90 11.35 -11.80
C GLU A 189 8.33 11.10 -11.28
N GLY A 190 9.20 10.45 -12.08
CA GLY A 190 10.60 10.18 -11.73
C GLY A 190 10.82 9.02 -10.75
N LEU A 191 9.83 8.13 -10.61
CA LEU A 191 9.83 6.95 -9.74
C LEU A 191 10.22 5.68 -10.51
N THR A 192 10.56 4.61 -9.79
CA THR A 192 10.99 3.33 -10.36
C THR A 192 9.80 2.50 -10.85
N PRO A 193 9.80 1.96 -12.09
CA PRO A 193 8.76 1.04 -12.56
C PRO A 193 8.63 -0.24 -11.71
N CYS A 194 7.41 -0.76 -11.55
CA CYS A 194 7.19 -2.02 -10.84
C CYS A 194 7.21 -3.24 -11.77
N TYR A 195 6.76 -3.10 -13.02
CA TYR A 195 6.49 -4.23 -13.92
C TYR A 195 7.54 -4.35 -15.03
N TYR A 196 8.11 -5.55 -15.19
CA TYR A 196 9.12 -5.87 -16.18
C TYR A 196 8.68 -7.02 -17.07
N MET A 197 9.33 -7.16 -18.23
CA MET A 197 9.06 -8.22 -19.20
C MET A 197 9.88 -9.49 -18.92
N ASN A 198 10.85 -9.42 -18.01
CA ASN A 198 11.76 -10.50 -17.68
C ASN A 198 12.05 -10.58 -16.18
N SER A 199 12.49 -11.76 -15.73
CA SER A 199 12.78 -12.05 -14.33
C SER A 199 14.05 -11.39 -13.82
N GLU A 200 14.94 -10.97 -14.73
CA GLU A 200 16.13 -10.19 -14.39
C GLU A 200 15.78 -8.72 -14.10
N THR A 201 14.52 -8.31 -14.34
CA THR A 201 14.02 -6.95 -14.10
C THR A 201 14.83 -5.87 -14.82
N THR A 202 15.29 -6.18 -16.03
CA THR A 202 16.11 -5.27 -16.85
C THR A 202 15.31 -4.61 -17.97
N GLN A 203 14.15 -5.18 -18.32
CA GLN A 203 13.34 -4.71 -19.44
C GLN A 203 11.97 -4.25 -18.96
N VAL A 204 11.78 -2.93 -18.81
CA VAL A 204 10.51 -2.34 -18.34
C VAL A 204 9.36 -2.74 -19.26
N TYR A 205 8.23 -3.12 -18.68
CA TYR A 205 7.05 -3.50 -19.47
C TYR A 205 6.37 -2.26 -20.06
N ARG A 206 6.67 -1.99 -21.34
CA ARG A 206 6.13 -0.83 -22.09
C ARG A 206 5.25 -1.20 -23.28
N THR A 207 5.46 -2.37 -23.87
CA THR A 207 4.86 -2.75 -25.16
C THR A 207 4.38 -4.20 -25.18
N GLY A 208 3.39 -4.50 -26.01
CA GLY A 208 2.80 -5.83 -26.12
C GLY A 208 1.78 -6.15 -25.01
N GLU A 209 1.17 -7.33 -25.12
CA GLU A 209 0.16 -7.88 -24.20
C GLU A 209 0.49 -9.35 -23.94
N PHE A 210 1.16 -9.63 -22.84
CA PHE A 210 1.53 -10.98 -22.44
C PHE A 210 1.55 -11.07 -20.92
N SER A 211 1.27 -12.26 -20.42
CA SER A 211 1.30 -12.52 -18.99
C SER A 211 2.73 -12.41 -18.47
N ILE A 212 2.91 -11.66 -17.40
CA ILE A 212 4.16 -11.60 -16.64
C ILE A 212 4.00 -12.38 -15.33
N SER A 213 5.06 -13.03 -14.88
CA SER A 213 5.09 -13.76 -13.62
C SER A 213 5.50 -12.87 -12.46
N ASN A 214 5.30 -13.33 -11.22
CA ASN A 214 5.60 -12.57 -10.00
C ASN A 214 7.07 -12.12 -9.91
N ASN A 215 8.01 -12.89 -10.45
CA ASN A 215 9.43 -12.55 -10.50
C ASN A 215 9.78 -11.44 -11.51
N CYS A 216 8.82 -11.02 -12.34
CA CYS A 216 8.95 -9.86 -13.21
C CYS A 216 8.40 -8.58 -12.55
N VAL A 217 8.04 -8.64 -11.26
CA VAL A 217 7.51 -7.50 -10.50
C VAL A 217 8.47 -7.17 -9.36
N ILE A 218 8.94 -5.93 -9.32
CA ILE A 218 9.65 -5.42 -8.15
C ILE A 218 8.59 -4.82 -7.21
N TRP A 219 8.39 -5.45 -6.05
CA TRP A 219 7.31 -5.09 -5.12
C TRP A 219 7.69 -3.99 -4.13
N ASP A 220 8.99 -3.83 -3.86
CA ASP A 220 9.55 -2.92 -2.86
C ASP A 220 10.34 -1.79 -3.53
N VAL A 221 9.63 -1.02 -4.37
CA VAL A 221 10.11 0.20 -5.01
C VAL A 221 9.09 1.32 -4.82
N ASP A 222 9.49 2.54 -5.13
CA ASP A 222 8.71 3.76 -4.94
C ASP A 222 7.64 4.02 -6.02
N GLY A 223 7.55 3.16 -7.04
CA GLY A 223 6.59 3.30 -8.14
C GLY A 223 5.17 2.86 -7.85
N TYR A 224 4.29 3.22 -8.78
CA TYR A 224 2.90 2.79 -8.79
C TYR A 224 2.74 1.37 -9.32
N ARG A 225 1.75 0.66 -8.74
CA ARG A 225 1.32 -0.66 -9.18
C ARG A 225 -0.16 -0.87 -8.85
N LEU A 226 -0.75 -1.86 -9.49
CA LEU A 226 -2.03 -2.40 -9.04
C LEU A 226 -1.88 -3.00 -7.64
N PRO A 227 -2.89 -2.86 -6.77
CA PRO A 227 -2.90 -3.56 -5.49
C PRO A 227 -3.04 -5.06 -5.73
N THR A 228 -2.47 -5.85 -4.83
CA THR A 228 -2.83 -7.26 -4.67
C THR A 228 -4.28 -7.38 -4.20
N GLU A 229 -4.89 -8.55 -4.37
CA GLU A 229 -6.26 -8.80 -3.88
C GLU A 229 -6.36 -8.56 -2.36
N ALA A 230 -5.36 -9.00 -1.59
CA ALA A 230 -5.31 -8.80 -0.14
C ALA A 230 -5.15 -7.32 0.25
N GLU A 231 -4.34 -6.55 -0.47
CA GLU A 231 -4.22 -5.10 -0.26
C GLU A 231 -5.53 -4.39 -0.57
N TRP A 232 -6.19 -4.75 -1.68
CA TRP A 232 -7.46 -4.16 -2.09
C TRP A 232 -8.54 -4.48 -1.06
N GLU A 233 -8.69 -5.73 -0.63
CA GLU A 233 -9.70 -6.09 0.36
C GLU A 233 -9.43 -5.45 1.73
N LYS A 234 -8.18 -5.37 2.17
CA LYS A 234 -7.81 -4.69 3.42
C LYS A 234 -8.20 -3.21 3.38
N ALA A 235 -7.87 -2.52 2.28
CA ALA A 235 -8.22 -1.12 2.09
C ALA A 235 -9.74 -0.93 2.03
N SER A 236 -10.43 -1.77 1.25
CA SER A 236 -11.90 -1.75 1.11
C SER A 236 -12.62 -2.02 2.42
N ARG A 237 -12.08 -2.87 3.30
CA ARG A 237 -12.68 -3.09 4.62
C ARG A 237 -12.51 -1.89 5.54
N GLY A 238 -11.45 -1.10 5.42
CA GLY A 238 -11.27 0.14 6.20
C GLY A 238 -11.35 -0.04 7.72
N GLY A 239 -11.05 -1.24 8.24
CA GLY A 239 -11.22 -1.60 9.66
C GLY A 239 -12.60 -2.16 10.04
N ALA A 240 -13.57 -2.18 9.13
CA ALA A 240 -14.90 -2.76 9.32
C ALA A 240 -14.91 -4.31 9.21
N SER A 241 -14.07 -4.97 10.00
CA SER A 241 -14.04 -6.44 10.05
C SER A 241 -15.38 -6.99 10.54
N GLY A 242 -15.91 -8.02 9.87
CA GLY A 242 -17.20 -8.63 10.22
C GLY A 242 -18.44 -7.95 9.62
N TYR A 243 -18.27 -6.90 8.81
CA TYR A 243 -19.36 -6.20 8.13
C TYR A 243 -19.40 -6.50 6.64
N ARG A 244 -20.60 -6.39 6.04
CA ARG A 244 -20.81 -6.66 4.60
C ARG A 244 -20.18 -5.58 3.75
N PHE A 245 -20.22 -4.34 4.22
CA PHE A 245 -19.78 -3.17 3.47
C PHE A 245 -18.73 -2.36 4.22
N SER A 246 -17.96 -1.59 3.45
CA SER A 246 -16.81 -0.77 3.87
C SER A 246 -17.09 0.25 4.96
N TRP A 247 -18.36 0.56 5.22
CA TRP A 247 -18.82 1.58 6.16
C TRP A 247 -19.37 0.98 7.47
N ALA A 248 -18.97 -0.24 7.81
CA ALA A 248 -19.35 -0.94 9.05
C ALA A 248 -20.88 -1.09 9.24
N ASP A 249 -21.58 -1.42 8.15
CA ASP A 249 -23.00 -1.74 8.12
C ASP A 249 -23.19 -2.99 7.25
N ASN A 250 -24.30 -3.67 7.46
CA ASN A 250 -24.69 -4.86 6.70
C ASN A 250 -25.72 -4.55 5.62
N THR A 251 -26.09 -3.28 5.44
CA THR A 251 -27.03 -2.81 4.41
C THR A 251 -26.39 -1.89 3.38
N ILE A 252 -26.97 -1.89 2.17
CA ILE A 252 -26.61 -0.99 1.06
C ILE A 252 -27.84 -0.26 0.53
N SER A 253 -27.62 0.91 -0.04
CA SER A 253 -28.62 1.63 -0.82
C SER A 253 -27.95 2.43 -1.93
N HIS A 254 -28.71 2.86 -2.94
CA HIS A 254 -28.29 3.81 -3.96
C HIS A 254 -27.65 5.09 -3.35
N GLY A 255 -28.08 5.53 -2.17
CA GLY A 255 -27.47 6.66 -1.46
C GLY A 255 -26.02 6.44 -0.98
N ARG A 256 -25.49 5.21 -1.03
CA ARG A 256 -24.11 4.88 -0.65
C ARG A 256 -23.22 4.43 -1.81
N ALA A 257 -23.80 3.96 -2.91
CA ALA A 257 -23.06 3.47 -4.06
C ALA A 257 -23.88 3.53 -5.35
N ASN A 258 -23.21 3.66 -6.49
CA ASN A 258 -23.82 3.52 -7.81
C ASN A 258 -23.74 2.05 -8.26
N TYR A 259 -24.88 1.36 -8.31
CA TYR A 259 -25.01 -0.03 -8.73
C TYR A 259 -26.44 -0.30 -9.21
N THR A 260 -26.67 -1.48 -9.80
CA THR A 260 -28.02 -1.97 -10.10
C THR A 260 -28.52 -2.78 -8.91
N SER A 261 -29.57 -2.30 -8.26
CA SER A 261 -30.24 -2.99 -7.15
C SER A 261 -31.09 -4.16 -7.64
N HIS A 262 -31.09 -5.25 -6.87
CA HIS A 262 -31.96 -6.40 -7.07
C HIS A 262 -32.93 -6.52 -5.90
N ALA A 263 -34.24 -6.42 -6.17
CA ALA A 263 -35.30 -6.33 -5.17
C ALA A 263 -35.37 -7.52 -4.19
N GLU A 264 -34.80 -8.67 -4.55
CA GLU A 264 -34.76 -9.88 -3.72
C GLU A 264 -33.60 -9.88 -2.71
N THR A 265 -32.66 -8.93 -2.82
CA THR A 265 -31.51 -8.83 -1.92
C THR A 265 -31.96 -8.27 -0.57
N SER A 266 -32.01 -9.12 0.45
CA SER A 266 -32.56 -8.80 1.79
C SER A 266 -31.86 -7.64 2.50
N TYR A 267 -30.62 -7.33 2.13
CA TYR A 267 -29.81 -6.25 2.70
C TYR A 267 -29.75 -4.98 1.83
N ASP A 268 -30.51 -4.93 0.74
CA ASP A 268 -30.61 -3.76 -0.15
C ASP A 268 -31.88 -2.95 0.12
N LEU A 269 -31.71 -1.67 0.41
CA LEU A 269 -32.80 -0.76 0.76
C LEU A 269 -33.32 0.07 -0.44
N SER A 270 -32.82 -0.16 -1.66
CA SER A 270 -33.09 0.69 -2.83
C SER A 270 -34.35 0.35 -3.61
N GLY A 271 -34.98 -0.80 -3.32
CA GLY A 271 -36.22 -1.22 -3.98
C GLY A 271 -36.09 -1.75 -5.41
N GLY A 272 -34.87 -1.98 -5.91
CA GLY A 272 -34.57 -2.56 -7.22
C GLY A 272 -34.36 -1.55 -8.35
N GLY A 273 -33.66 -1.98 -9.41
CA GLY A 273 -33.39 -1.18 -10.61
C GLY A 273 -32.07 -0.40 -10.56
N HIS A 274 -31.84 0.42 -11.57
CA HIS A 274 -30.65 1.27 -11.63
C HIS A 274 -30.72 2.43 -10.64
N HIS A 275 -29.57 2.99 -10.29
CA HIS A 275 -29.49 4.22 -9.51
C HIS A 275 -30.32 5.32 -10.18
N PRO A 276 -31.20 6.05 -9.48
CA PRO A 276 -32.15 6.98 -10.11
C PRO A 276 -31.51 8.17 -10.82
N ASP A 277 -30.31 8.57 -10.39
CA ASP A 277 -29.59 9.74 -10.91
C ASP A 277 -28.50 9.42 -11.95
N TYR A 278 -28.18 8.14 -12.20
CA TYR A 278 -27.04 7.73 -13.03
C TYR A 278 -27.41 6.65 -14.05
#